data_AF-G9QLR3-F1
#
_entry.id   AF-G9QLR3-F1
#
_cell.length_a   1.000
_cell.length_b   1.000
_cell.length_c   1.000
_cell.angle_alpha   90.00
_cell.angle_beta   90.00
_cell.angle_gamma   90.00
#
_symmetry.space_group_name_H-M   'P 1'
#
loop_
_entity.id
_entity.type
_entity.pdbx_description
1 polymer ?
#
loop_
_entity_poly.entity_id
_entity_poly.type
_entity_poly.pdbx_seq_one_letter_code
_entity_poly.pdbx_strand_id
1 'polypeptide(L)'
;MKKNDGQVLIIVLLVLTLTMIFVITLFPLIIQSAKQASLSEQKMQTKHAAEMGMTLFEKLFDQIIDKKEFHSADELQNEVQNSTPANPVSLNDHVGYQLNVDTAAVTKNNDSIITITVDSYGLYDGKQKKDLQKTYTVTMGSIDGSGSNQIFTNISDFDVLKNPSFLNFGDEKFEDFYDNINSRTHYEGSFNFISYNELNQSVDVSRYAKFQNTLRMNPNSALQIQKSTLFNNYVSLTKTNLFIGNDVYFQNYLDLFSQSNLTVGGNASFKGFHADQSSLWFGSNVYSSNDIQLTNHSNMVANGSMFIPTANIDQSTLQVKGHFFANNNIQLHNNAKMDIDGNASLSTITIDSSSTLTVKGNLTANNWLTINGKVCVYGNATILHASSCDNQPNGTVFVQNQPVAPPSGGSGDNKNITVEEGDVIYK
;
A
#
# COMPACT_ATOMS: atom_id res chain seq x y z
N MET A 1 -66.80 15.04 -45.25
CA MET A 1 -65.66 14.68 -44.38
C MET A 1 -64.47 15.57 -44.76
N LYS A 2 -64.28 16.73 -44.11
CA LYS A 2 -63.16 17.67 -44.38
C LYS A 2 -62.67 18.39 -43.11
N LYS A 3 -62.99 17.85 -41.92
CA LYS A 3 -62.71 18.51 -40.62
C LYS A 3 -61.62 17.81 -39.78
N ASN A 4 -61.18 16.62 -40.18
CA ASN A 4 -60.21 15.81 -39.41
C ASN A 4 -58.77 15.87 -39.97
N ASP A 5 -58.59 16.27 -41.24
CA ASP A 5 -57.27 16.25 -41.88
C ASP A 5 -56.32 17.31 -41.30
N GLY A 6 -56.84 18.44 -40.83
CA GLY A 6 -56.06 19.48 -40.16
C GLY A 6 -55.57 19.10 -38.76
N GLN A 7 -56.34 18.30 -38.02
CA GLN A 7 -55.93 17.81 -36.69
C GLN A 7 -54.84 16.75 -36.80
N VAL A 8 -54.93 15.87 -37.80
CA VAL A 8 -53.89 14.87 -38.10
C VAL A 8 -52.57 15.57 -38.46
N LEU A 9 -52.62 16.63 -39.28
CA LEU A 9 -51.43 17.40 -39.64
C LEU A 9 -50.75 18.03 -38.41
N ILE A 10 -51.53 18.60 -37.48
CA ILE A 10 -50.99 19.20 -36.24
C ILE A 10 -50.32 18.15 -35.36
N ILE A 11 -50.94 16.97 -35.21
CA ILE A 11 -50.37 15.87 -34.42
C ILE A 11 -49.06 15.40 -35.04
N VAL A 12 -49.01 15.22 -36.37
CA VAL A 12 -47.77 14.83 -37.07
C VAL A 12 -46.68 15.89 -36.89
N LEU A 13 -47.02 17.17 -37.02
CA LEU A 13 -46.07 18.27 -36.82
C LEU A 13 -45.54 18.32 -35.39
N LEU A 14 -46.40 18.08 -34.41
CA LEU A 14 -46.05 18.08 -32.98
C LEU A 14 -45.16 16.89 -32.63
N VAL A 15 -45.45 15.70 -33.15
CA VAL A 15 -44.58 14.52 -32.99
C VAL A 15 -43.22 14.78 -33.61
N LEU A 16 -43.17 15.33 -34.83
CA LEU A 16 -41.92 15.60 -35.53
C LEU A 16 -41.08 16.65 -34.78
N THR A 17 -41.72 17.69 -34.24
CA THR A 17 -41.07 18.72 -33.42
C THR A 17 -40.53 18.14 -32.11
N LEU A 18 -41.32 17.31 -31.42
CA LEU A 18 -40.88 16.65 -30.18
C LEU A 18 -39.71 15.71 -30.44
N THR A 19 -39.76 14.91 -31.50
CA THR A 19 -38.63 14.04 -31.90
C THR A 19 -37.39 14.88 -32.21
N MET A 20 -37.53 16.01 -32.90
CA MET A 20 -36.40 16.87 -33.22
C MET A 20 -35.77 17.50 -31.97
N ILE A 21 -36.59 17.97 -31.03
CA ILE A 21 -36.11 18.47 -29.73
C ILE A 21 -35.37 17.37 -28.98
N PHE A 22 -35.91 16.14 -28.96
CA PHE A 22 -35.29 14.99 -28.30
C PHE A 22 -33.92 14.63 -28.92
N VAL A 23 -33.81 14.66 -30.25
CA VAL A 23 -32.55 14.39 -30.95
C VAL A 23 -31.53 15.50 -30.66
N ILE A 24 -31.95 16.77 -30.67
CA ILE A 24 -31.08 17.92 -30.40
C ILE A 24 -30.56 17.91 -28.96
N THR A 25 -31.37 17.48 -27.99
CA THR A 25 -30.96 17.43 -26.57
C THR A 25 -30.12 16.20 -26.24
N LEU A 26 -30.41 15.03 -26.80
CA LEU A 26 -29.67 13.80 -26.50
C LEU A 26 -28.32 13.72 -27.21
N PHE A 27 -28.18 14.31 -28.39
CA PHE A 27 -26.95 14.19 -29.17
C PHE A 27 -25.71 14.80 -28.48
N PRO A 28 -25.76 16.01 -27.91
CA PRO A 28 -24.64 16.56 -27.14
C PRO A 28 -24.30 15.73 -25.89
N LEU A 29 -25.31 15.16 -25.21
CA LEU A 29 -25.12 14.28 -24.05
C LEU A 29 -24.32 13.03 -24.43
N ILE A 30 -24.67 12.37 -25.54
CA ILE A 30 -23.95 11.20 -26.04
C ILE A 30 -22.50 11.56 -26.39
N ILE A 31 -22.26 12.69 -27.05
CA ILE A 31 -20.91 13.16 -27.40
C ILE A 31 -20.08 13.44 -26.15
N GLN A 32 -20.64 14.09 -25.14
CA GLN A 32 -19.93 14.41 -23.89
C GLN A 32 -19.57 13.14 -23.12
N SER A 33 -20.51 12.19 -22.98
CA SER A 33 -20.24 10.91 -22.34
C SER A 33 -19.19 10.11 -23.09
N ALA A 34 -19.25 10.07 -24.43
CA ALA A 34 -18.23 9.41 -25.26
C ALA A 34 -16.84 10.05 -25.08
N LYS A 35 -16.77 11.39 -25.05
CA LYS A 35 -15.52 12.11 -24.79
C LYS A 35 -14.97 11.84 -23.40
N GLN A 36 -15.82 11.80 -22.37
CA GLN A 36 -15.41 11.52 -21.01
C GLN A 36 -14.95 10.07 -20.84
N ALA A 37 -15.63 9.11 -21.48
CA ALA A 37 -15.21 7.72 -21.53
C ALA A 37 -13.83 7.57 -22.18
N SER A 38 -13.63 8.20 -23.35
CA SER A 38 -12.34 8.20 -24.04
C SER A 38 -11.20 8.81 -23.22
N LEU A 39 -11.43 9.94 -22.53
CA LEU A 39 -10.43 10.54 -21.63
C LEU A 39 -10.13 9.65 -20.42
N SER A 40 -11.14 8.99 -19.87
CA SER A 40 -10.98 8.05 -18.75
C SER A 40 -10.18 6.82 -19.18
N GLU A 41 -10.48 6.28 -20.35
CA GLU A 41 -9.76 5.15 -20.93
C GLU A 41 -8.31 5.53 -21.23
N GLN A 42 -8.07 6.69 -21.84
CA GLN A 42 -6.72 7.22 -22.06
C GLN A 42 -5.95 7.31 -20.74
N LYS A 43 -6.54 7.89 -19.70
CA LYS A 43 -5.92 8.02 -18.37
C LYS A 43 -5.61 6.65 -17.74
N MET A 44 -6.49 5.67 -17.93
CA MET A 44 -6.28 4.31 -17.43
C MET A 44 -5.13 3.62 -18.17
N GLN A 45 -5.08 3.77 -19.49
CA GLN A 45 -4.02 3.18 -20.31
C GLN A 45 -2.65 3.82 -20.05
N THR A 46 -2.55 5.16 -19.89
CA THR A 46 -1.28 5.80 -19.52
C THR A 46 -0.80 5.33 -18.15
N LYS A 47 -1.72 5.23 -17.18
CA LYS A 47 -1.41 4.74 -15.84
C LYS A 47 -0.89 3.31 -15.88
N HIS A 48 -1.58 2.40 -16.58
CA HIS A 48 -1.14 1.02 -16.72
C HIS A 48 0.22 0.91 -17.43
N ALA A 49 0.49 1.77 -18.42
CA ALA A 49 1.79 1.83 -19.08
C ALA A 49 2.89 2.27 -18.13
N ALA A 50 2.64 3.29 -17.31
CA ALA A 50 3.58 3.74 -16.28
C ALA A 50 3.82 2.65 -15.22
N GLU A 51 2.77 1.95 -14.78
CA GLU A 51 2.86 0.81 -13.85
C GLU A 51 3.69 -0.33 -14.46
N MET A 52 3.46 -0.67 -15.73
CA MET A 52 4.25 -1.68 -16.45
C MET A 52 5.72 -1.29 -16.57
N GLY A 53 6.02 -0.02 -16.86
CA GLY A 53 7.39 0.49 -16.89
C GLY A 53 8.07 0.35 -15.52
N MET A 54 7.35 0.70 -14.44
CA MET A 54 7.87 0.57 -13.08
C MET A 54 8.11 -0.90 -12.70
N THR A 55 7.15 -1.78 -12.98
CA THR A 55 7.30 -3.22 -12.73
C THR A 55 8.45 -3.83 -13.54
N LEU A 56 8.69 -3.37 -14.77
CA LEU A 56 9.85 -3.81 -15.53
C LEU A 56 11.15 -3.33 -14.89
N PHE A 57 11.22 -2.07 -14.48
CA PHE A 57 12.39 -1.54 -13.76
C PHE A 57 12.64 -2.36 -12.50
N GLU A 58 11.63 -2.63 -11.68
CA GLU A 58 11.75 -3.45 -10.47
C GLU A 58 12.34 -4.82 -10.78
N LYS A 59 11.82 -5.52 -11.79
CA LYS A 59 12.36 -6.84 -12.18
C LYS A 59 13.80 -6.78 -12.67
N LEU A 60 14.17 -5.74 -13.41
CA LEU A 60 15.54 -5.55 -13.88
C LEU A 60 16.46 -5.20 -12.71
N PHE A 61 15.98 -4.36 -11.80
CA PHE A 61 16.71 -3.96 -10.62
C PHE A 61 16.96 -5.15 -9.69
N ASP A 62 15.95 -5.98 -9.43
CA ASP A 62 16.10 -7.24 -8.69
C ASP A 62 17.17 -8.13 -9.35
N GLN A 63 17.13 -8.29 -10.68
CA GLN A 63 18.14 -9.08 -11.40
C GLN A 63 19.56 -8.50 -11.32
N ILE A 64 19.70 -7.17 -11.33
CA ILE A 64 20.99 -6.48 -11.22
C ILE A 64 21.60 -6.79 -9.85
N ILE A 65 20.77 -6.71 -8.82
CA ILE A 65 21.16 -6.93 -7.42
C ILE A 65 21.47 -8.41 -7.17
N ASP A 66 20.65 -9.33 -7.69
CA ASP A 66 20.78 -10.77 -7.43
C ASP A 66 21.96 -11.41 -8.18
N LYS A 67 22.38 -10.86 -9.32
CA LYS A 67 23.34 -11.54 -10.22
C LYS A 67 24.78 -11.03 -10.15
N LYS A 68 25.05 -9.90 -9.50
CA LYS A 68 26.37 -9.25 -9.56
C LYS A 68 26.86 -8.83 -8.19
N GLU A 69 28.05 -9.30 -7.81
CA GLU A 69 28.81 -8.73 -6.71
C GLU A 69 29.34 -7.36 -7.16
N PHE A 70 28.70 -6.27 -6.72
CA PHE A 70 29.19 -4.91 -6.99
C PHE A 70 30.29 -4.55 -6.00
N HIS A 71 31.40 -4.03 -6.51
CA HIS A 71 32.58 -3.66 -5.71
C HIS A 71 32.63 -2.17 -5.40
N SER A 72 31.78 -1.36 -6.05
CA SER A 72 31.68 0.07 -5.80
C SER A 72 30.29 0.62 -6.10
N ALA A 73 29.97 1.78 -5.52
CA ALA A 73 28.73 2.49 -5.81
C ALA A 73 28.60 2.92 -7.26
N ASP A 74 29.72 3.32 -7.88
CA ASP A 74 29.75 3.74 -9.28
C ASP A 74 29.45 2.58 -10.23
N GLU A 75 29.89 1.36 -9.88
CA GLU A 75 29.59 0.15 -10.67
C GLU A 75 28.09 -0.16 -10.68
N LEU A 76 27.44 -0.09 -9.51
CA LEU A 76 25.99 -0.28 -9.42
C LEU A 76 25.22 0.82 -10.18
N GLN A 77 25.63 2.09 -10.05
CA GLN A 77 24.97 3.19 -10.75
C GLN A 77 25.07 3.03 -12.27
N ASN A 78 26.26 2.68 -12.78
CA ASN A 78 26.47 2.42 -14.19
C ASN A 78 25.64 1.22 -14.68
N GLU A 79 25.57 0.13 -13.91
CA GLU A 79 24.79 -1.05 -14.30
C GLU A 79 23.29 -0.75 -14.34
N VAL A 80 22.77 0.00 -13.37
CA VAL A 80 21.37 0.44 -13.31
C VAL A 80 21.04 1.34 -14.51
N GLN A 81 21.90 2.30 -14.84
CA GLN A 81 21.70 3.16 -16.01
C GLN A 81 21.77 2.38 -17.32
N ASN A 82 22.71 1.44 -17.46
CA ASN A 82 22.90 0.66 -18.68
C ASN A 82 21.83 -0.41 -18.89
N SER A 83 21.26 -0.95 -17.81
CA SER A 83 20.20 -1.95 -17.86
C SER A 83 18.81 -1.35 -18.00
N THR A 84 18.66 -0.06 -17.73
CA THR A 84 17.40 0.65 -17.95
C THR A 84 17.10 0.68 -19.46
N PRO A 85 15.89 0.28 -19.90
CA PRO A 85 15.53 0.29 -21.31
C PRO A 85 15.70 1.67 -21.95
N ALA A 86 16.09 1.68 -23.23
CA ALA A 86 16.14 2.91 -24.01
C ALA A 86 14.74 3.54 -24.10
N ASN A 87 14.62 4.80 -23.69
CA ASN A 87 13.36 5.53 -23.72
C ASN A 87 13.12 6.26 -25.04
N PRO A 88 11.85 6.43 -25.47
CA PRO A 88 10.65 5.82 -24.89
C PRO A 88 10.43 4.37 -25.36
N VAL A 89 9.78 3.55 -24.53
CA VAL A 89 9.39 2.19 -24.89
C VAL A 89 7.94 2.17 -25.36
N SER A 90 7.72 1.79 -26.62
CA SER A 90 6.38 1.63 -27.19
C SER A 90 5.82 0.24 -26.86
N LEU A 91 4.60 0.20 -26.34
CA LEU A 91 3.83 -1.03 -26.12
C LEU A 91 2.94 -1.35 -27.33
N ASN A 92 2.44 -0.29 -27.99
CA ASN A 92 1.73 -0.33 -29.26
C ASN A 92 1.81 1.05 -29.96
N ASP A 93 1.10 1.20 -31.08
CA ASP A 93 1.10 2.41 -31.91
C ASP A 93 0.70 3.70 -31.17
N HIS A 94 -0.07 3.58 -30.07
CA HIS A 94 -0.61 4.70 -29.31
C HIS A 94 -0.07 4.79 -27.89
N VAL A 95 0.33 3.68 -27.28
CA VAL A 95 0.66 3.58 -25.85
C VAL A 95 2.13 3.19 -25.66
N GLY A 96 2.79 3.87 -24.73
CA GLY A 96 4.15 3.55 -24.32
C GLY A 96 4.45 4.04 -22.91
N TYR A 97 5.69 3.87 -22.48
CA TYR A 97 6.18 4.43 -21.23
C TYR A 97 7.60 4.98 -21.38
N GLN A 98 7.98 5.81 -20.41
CA GLN A 98 9.34 6.33 -20.28
C GLN A 98 9.76 6.28 -18.82
N LEU A 99 11.01 5.87 -18.57
CA LEU A 99 11.61 5.76 -17.25
C LEU A 99 12.76 6.76 -17.10
N ASN A 100 12.66 7.74 -16.23
CA ASN A 100 13.83 8.56 -15.88
C ASN A 100 14.40 8.02 -14.57
N VAL A 101 15.67 7.58 -14.62
CA VAL A 101 16.36 6.99 -13.48
C VAL A 101 17.50 7.92 -13.08
N ASP A 102 17.40 8.50 -11.89
CA ASP A 102 18.42 9.34 -11.28
C ASP A 102 19.08 8.60 -10.13
N THR A 103 20.41 8.66 -10.04
CA THR A 103 21.19 7.97 -9.01
C THR A 103 22.05 8.95 -8.22
N ALA A 104 22.03 8.86 -6.89
CA ALA A 104 22.87 9.65 -6.00
C ALA A 104 23.55 8.74 -4.96
N ALA A 105 24.85 8.94 -4.72
CA ALA A 105 25.61 8.22 -3.70
C ALA A 105 26.05 9.15 -2.56
N VAL A 106 25.94 8.68 -1.32
CA VAL A 106 26.46 9.33 -0.12
C VAL A 106 27.19 8.29 0.73
N THR A 107 28.45 8.55 1.05
CA THR A 107 29.21 7.70 1.99
C THR A 107 28.97 8.16 3.42
N LYS A 108 28.55 7.25 4.31
CA LYS A 108 28.34 7.52 5.73
C LYS A 108 28.82 6.33 6.55
N ASN A 109 29.70 6.57 7.54
CA ASN A 109 30.22 5.54 8.45
C ASN A 109 30.85 4.32 7.73
N ASN A 110 31.66 4.54 6.70
CA ASN A 110 32.26 3.51 5.84
C ASN A 110 31.27 2.71 4.96
N ASP A 111 29.97 2.97 5.05
CA ASP A 111 28.99 2.41 4.12
C ASP A 111 28.71 3.40 2.98
N SER A 112 28.58 2.90 1.76
CA SER A 112 28.10 3.68 0.62
C SER A 112 26.59 3.49 0.49
N ILE A 113 25.82 4.54 0.75
CA ILE A 113 24.37 4.55 0.57
C ILE A 113 24.07 5.14 -0.80
N ILE A 114 23.37 4.39 -1.63
CA ILE A 114 23.00 4.77 -2.98
C ILE A 114 21.49 4.91 -3.03
N THR A 115 21.03 6.10 -3.39
CA THR A 115 19.63 6.42 -3.61
C THR A 115 19.35 6.46 -5.11
N ILE A 116 18.41 5.64 -5.56
CA ILE A 116 18.01 5.52 -6.97
C ILE A 116 16.56 6.00 -7.05
N THR A 117 16.32 7.12 -7.72
CA THR A 117 14.98 7.65 -7.95
C THR A 117 14.54 7.31 -9.36
N VAL A 118 13.38 6.68 -9.51
CA VAL A 118 12.80 6.28 -10.78
C VAL A 118 11.46 6.98 -10.97
N ASP A 119 11.39 7.81 -12.00
CA ASP A 119 10.14 8.37 -12.48
C ASP A 119 9.63 7.56 -13.66
N SER A 120 8.38 7.11 -13.60
CA SER A 120 7.70 6.44 -14.72
C SER A 120 6.58 7.31 -15.29
N TYR A 121 6.64 7.50 -16.60
CA TYR A 121 5.71 8.31 -17.38
C TYR A 121 4.91 7.42 -18.32
N GLY A 122 3.59 7.54 -18.28
CA GLY A 122 2.71 6.94 -19.28
C GLY A 122 2.65 7.82 -20.53
N LEU A 123 2.72 7.19 -21.70
CA LEU A 123 2.62 7.85 -23.01
C LEU A 123 1.32 7.42 -23.69
N TYR A 124 0.57 8.39 -24.21
CA TYR A 124 -0.53 8.15 -25.15
C TYR A 124 -0.43 9.14 -26.31
N ASP A 125 -0.31 8.65 -27.55
CA ASP A 125 -0.02 9.44 -28.75
C ASP A 125 1.19 10.38 -28.57
N GLY A 126 2.25 9.87 -27.93
CA GLY A 126 3.48 10.64 -27.66
C GLY A 126 3.34 11.76 -26.62
N LYS A 127 2.16 11.96 -26.02
CA LYS A 127 1.99 12.92 -24.92
C LYS A 127 2.37 12.27 -23.60
N GLN A 128 3.27 12.92 -22.88
CA GLN A 128 3.74 12.50 -21.56
C GLN A 128 2.81 12.94 -20.45
N LYS A 129 2.62 12.03 -19.49
CA LYS A 129 2.07 12.35 -18.18
C LYS A 129 2.89 11.65 -17.10
N LYS A 130 3.43 12.41 -16.16
CA LYS A 130 4.10 11.84 -14.98
C LYS A 130 3.04 11.18 -14.12
N ASP A 131 3.12 9.85 -13.99
CA ASP A 131 2.10 9.08 -13.29
C ASP A 131 2.68 8.42 -12.02
N LEU A 132 3.97 8.07 -11.98
CA LEU A 132 4.59 7.39 -10.84
C LEU A 132 6.03 7.85 -10.58
N GLN A 133 6.43 7.85 -9.29
CA GLN A 133 7.80 8.03 -8.84
C GLN A 133 8.06 7.04 -7.70
N LYS A 134 9.20 6.34 -7.74
CA LYS A 134 9.67 5.46 -6.68
C LYS A 134 11.14 5.74 -6.37
N THR A 135 11.54 5.55 -5.12
CA THR A 135 12.94 5.66 -4.71
C THR A 135 13.40 4.33 -4.13
N TYR A 136 14.61 3.89 -4.46
CA TYR A 136 15.26 2.71 -3.93
C TYR A 136 16.51 3.13 -3.16
N THR A 137 16.75 2.55 -1.99
CA THR A 137 17.96 2.83 -1.21
C THR A 137 18.76 1.54 -1.07
N VAL A 138 19.96 1.53 -1.62
CA VAL A 138 20.91 0.41 -1.53
C VAL A 138 22.02 0.81 -0.58
N THR A 139 22.28 -0.01 0.42
CA THR A 139 23.44 0.18 1.31
C THR A 139 24.50 -0.86 0.97
N MET A 140 25.68 -0.38 0.58
CA MET A 140 26.86 -1.21 0.38
C MET A 140 27.78 -1.05 1.59
N GLY A 141 27.98 -2.13 2.35
CA GLY A 141 28.86 -2.14 3.51
C GLY A 141 30.34 -2.25 3.12
N SER A 142 31.24 -1.62 3.89
CA SER A 142 32.69 -1.85 3.76
C SER A 142 33.11 -3.10 4.55
N ILE A 143 33.77 -4.04 3.88
CA ILE A 143 34.24 -5.30 4.48
C ILE A 143 35.66 -5.12 5.01
N ASP A 144 35.83 -5.16 6.34
CA ASP A 144 37.10 -5.56 6.94
C ASP A 144 37.20 -7.09 6.90
N GLY A 145 37.80 -7.61 5.83
CA GLY A 145 38.40 -8.95 5.72
C GLY A 145 37.55 -10.19 6.06
N SER A 146 36.68 -10.65 5.16
CA SER A 146 36.58 -12.05 4.67
C SER A 146 35.34 -12.17 3.77
N GLY A 147 35.48 -12.91 2.66
CA GLY A 147 34.59 -12.84 1.48
C GLY A 147 33.09 -13.04 1.73
N SER A 148 32.31 -12.02 1.35
CA SER A 148 31.14 -12.05 0.46
C SER A 148 30.53 -10.62 0.45
N ASN A 149 30.45 -10.00 -0.72
CA ASN A 149 29.87 -8.66 -0.88
C ASN A 149 28.35 -8.75 -0.74
N GLN A 150 27.81 -8.51 0.46
CA GLN A 150 26.36 -8.47 0.67
C GLN A 150 25.82 -7.08 0.29
N ILE A 151 25.08 -7.03 -0.81
CA ILE A 151 24.28 -5.87 -1.20
C ILE A 151 22.97 -5.92 -0.41
N PHE A 152 22.75 -4.97 0.48
CA PHE A 152 21.46 -4.83 1.15
C PHE A 152 20.56 -3.93 0.28
N THR A 153 19.70 -4.53 -0.53
CA THR A 153 18.60 -3.78 -1.15
C THR A 153 17.49 -3.55 -0.15
N ASN A 154 17.35 -2.29 0.28
CA ASN A 154 16.11 -1.84 0.88
C ASN A 154 15.28 -1.21 -0.24
N ILE A 155 14.34 -1.99 -0.79
CA ILE A 155 13.30 -1.45 -1.69
C ILE A 155 12.51 -0.43 -0.87
N SER A 156 12.85 0.84 -1.01
CA SER A 156 12.17 1.91 -0.28
C SER A 156 10.91 2.35 -1.01
N ASP A 157 9.88 1.48 -1.00
CA ASP A 157 8.47 1.94 -1.02
C ASP A 157 8.16 2.90 0.17
N PHE A 158 9.16 3.14 1.03
CA PHE A 158 9.16 3.95 2.23
C PHE A 158 9.32 5.47 2.01
N ASP A 159 9.63 5.97 0.81
CA ASP A 159 9.72 7.43 0.61
C ASP A 159 8.35 8.13 0.61
N VAL A 160 7.25 7.38 0.46
CA VAL A 160 5.87 7.87 0.71
C VAL A 160 5.70 8.36 2.17
N LEU A 161 6.53 7.88 3.10
CA LEU A 161 6.31 8.05 4.54
C LEU A 161 6.90 9.33 5.14
N LYS A 162 7.83 9.99 4.43
CA LYS A 162 8.42 11.26 4.88
C LYS A 162 7.59 12.47 4.46
N ASN A 163 6.82 12.36 3.38
CA ASN A 163 5.94 13.42 2.92
C ASN A 163 4.82 12.80 2.05
N PRO A 164 3.70 12.36 2.64
CA PRO A 164 2.68 11.64 1.90
C PRO A 164 2.05 12.58 0.86
N SER A 165 2.43 12.42 -0.40
CA SER A 165 1.90 13.20 -1.54
C SER A 165 0.39 13.05 -1.72
N PHE A 166 -0.20 12.00 -1.13
CA PHE A 166 -1.64 11.79 -1.08
C PHE A 166 -2.36 12.71 -0.08
N LEU A 167 -1.67 13.24 0.93
CA LEU A 167 -2.26 14.16 1.90
C LEU A 167 -2.26 15.59 1.34
N ASN A 168 -3.20 15.87 0.46
CA ASN A 168 -3.34 17.19 -0.17
C ASN A 168 -4.48 17.99 0.47
N PHE A 169 -4.13 19.08 1.16
CA PHE A 169 -5.09 20.06 1.68
C PHE A 169 -5.44 21.16 0.66
N GLY A 170 -4.77 21.25 -0.48
CA GLY A 170 -4.94 22.32 -1.46
C GLY A 170 -4.72 23.72 -0.85
N ASP A 171 -5.50 24.70 -1.31
CA ASP A 171 -5.50 26.08 -0.80
C ASP A 171 -6.46 26.27 0.40
N GLU A 172 -6.72 25.21 1.16
CA GLU A 172 -7.68 25.25 2.27
C GLU A 172 -7.24 26.20 3.38
N LYS A 173 -8.17 27.04 3.85
CA LYS A 173 -7.97 27.89 5.02
C LYS A 173 -8.36 27.12 6.28
N PHE A 174 -7.48 27.17 7.28
CA PHE A 174 -7.72 26.55 8.58
C PHE A 174 -8.05 27.63 9.62
N GLU A 175 -9.05 27.35 10.45
CA GLU A 175 -9.30 28.11 11.67
C GLU A 175 -8.48 27.50 12.82
N ASP A 176 -7.71 28.33 13.50
CA ASP A 176 -6.87 27.91 14.62
C ASP A 176 -7.71 27.78 15.90
N PHE A 177 -7.63 26.61 16.53
CA PHE A 177 -8.34 26.31 17.78
C PHE A 177 -7.35 26.03 18.91
N TYR A 178 -7.40 26.86 19.95
CA TYR A 178 -6.44 26.84 21.06
C TYR A 178 -6.99 26.24 22.37
N ASP A 179 -8.29 25.99 22.45
CA ASP A 179 -8.93 25.48 23.66
C ASP A 179 -9.07 23.95 23.66
N ASN A 180 -9.41 23.38 24.81
CA ASN A 180 -9.81 21.98 24.93
C ASN A 180 -11.27 21.79 24.53
N ILE A 181 -11.56 20.71 23.79
CA ILE A 181 -12.94 20.39 23.40
C ILE A 181 -13.63 19.62 24.51
N ASN A 182 -14.38 20.34 25.35
CA ASN A 182 -15.02 19.79 26.55
C ASN A 182 -16.52 19.51 26.41
N SER A 183 -17.12 19.83 25.27
CA SER A 183 -18.55 19.62 25.00
C SER A 183 -18.73 18.86 23.69
N ARG A 184 -19.94 18.31 23.49
CA ARG A 184 -20.31 17.80 22.17
C ARG A 184 -20.40 18.97 21.20
N THR A 185 -19.59 18.98 20.15
CA THR A 185 -19.47 20.13 19.25
C THR A 185 -19.42 19.69 17.79
N HIS A 186 -20.09 20.46 16.94
CA HIS A 186 -19.97 20.35 15.49
C HIS A 186 -19.26 21.59 14.97
N TYR A 187 -18.16 21.37 14.24
CA TYR A 187 -17.32 22.40 13.64
C TYR A 187 -17.52 22.41 12.12
N GLU A 188 -18.13 23.47 11.62
CA GLU A 188 -18.36 23.67 10.18
C GLU A 188 -17.14 24.34 9.54
N GLY A 189 -16.28 23.56 8.89
CA GLY A 189 -15.06 24.07 8.26
C GLY A 189 -13.84 23.18 8.48
N SER A 190 -12.67 23.77 8.23
CA SER A 190 -11.37 23.13 8.40
C SER A 190 -10.64 23.71 9.60
N PHE A 191 -10.15 22.87 10.50
CA PHE A 191 -9.65 23.31 11.81
C PHE A 191 -8.22 22.85 12.06
N ASN A 192 -7.43 23.74 12.64
CA ASN A 192 -6.09 23.49 13.12
C ASN A 192 -6.08 23.54 14.65
N PHE A 193 -6.14 22.37 15.27
CA PHE A 193 -6.12 22.21 16.71
C PHE A 193 -4.69 22.31 17.22
N ILE A 194 -4.37 23.45 17.84
CA ILE A 194 -3.01 23.79 18.28
C ILE A 194 -2.73 23.28 19.70
N SER A 195 -3.77 23.23 20.54
CA SER A 195 -3.69 22.74 21.91
C SER A 195 -3.42 21.23 21.99
N TYR A 196 -2.93 20.80 23.15
CA TYR A 196 -3.09 19.42 23.58
C TYR A 196 -4.57 19.12 23.73
N ASN A 197 -5.10 18.13 23.02
CA ASN A 197 -6.54 17.89 22.98
C ASN A 197 -6.90 16.63 23.77
N GLU A 198 -7.61 16.81 24.88
CA GLU A 198 -8.28 15.73 25.61
C GLU A 198 -9.76 15.70 25.27
N LEU A 199 -10.16 14.76 24.42
CA LEU A 199 -11.55 14.60 24.03
C LEU A 199 -12.29 13.72 25.03
N ASN A 200 -13.27 14.34 25.70
CA ASN A 200 -14.17 13.67 26.63
C ASN A 200 -15.59 13.47 26.05
N GLN A 201 -15.84 13.99 24.85
CA GLN A 201 -17.16 14.05 24.22
C GLN A 201 -17.05 13.76 22.71
N SER A 202 -18.20 13.69 22.02
CA SER A 202 -18.25 13.55 20.57
C SER A 202 -17.94 14.88 19.86
N VAL A 203 -17.03 14.85 18.89
CA VAL A 203 -16.64 16.02 18.08
C VAL A 203 -16.77 15.69 16.61
N ASP A 204 -17.42 16.56 15.86
CA ASP A 204 -17.58 16.41 14.41
C ASP A 204 -16.93 17.61 13.69
N VAL A 205 -16.07 17.35 12.72
CA VAL A 205 -15.44 18.36 11.85
C VAL A 205 -15.86 18.12 10.40
N SER A 206 -16.53 19.10 9.79
CA SER A 206 -17.17 18.91 8.47
C SER A 206 -16.20 18.87 7.28
N ARG A 207 -14.94 19.31 7.46
CA ARG A 207 -13.90 19.28 6.41
C ARG A 207 -12.60 18.66 6.92
N TYR A 208 -11.47 19.37 6.79
CA TYR A 208 -10.13 18.88 7.11
C TYR A 208 -9.77 19.21 8.56
N ALA A 209 -8.90 18.40 9.16
CA ALA A 209 -8.38 18.69 10.49
C ALA A 209 -6.86 18.52 10.56
N LYS A 210 -6.22 19.38 11.34
CA LYS A 210 -4.82 19.25 11.73
C LYS A 210 -4.74 19.28 13.25
N PHE A 211 -4.03 18.32 13.84
CA PHE A 211 -3.73 18.31 15.26
C PHE A 211 -2.24 18.53 15.42
N GLN A 212 -1.87 19.72 15.89
CA GLN A 212 -0.48 20.12 16.06
C GLN A 212 0.16 19.48 17.29
N ASN A 213 -0.65 19.11 18.29
CA ASN A 213 -0.19 18.51 19.54
C ASN A 213 -0.86 17.14 19.76
N THR A 214 -0.51 16.49 20.86
CA THR A 214 -1.05 15.17 21.20
C THR A 214 -2.57 15.21 21.30
N LEU A 215 -3.21 14.20 20.71
CA LEU A 215 -4.64 13.93 20.86
C LEU A 215 -4.82 12.74 21.79
N ARG A 216 -5.54 12.93 22.89
CA ARG A 216 -5.99 11.85 23.77
C ARG A 216 -7.50 11.78 23.76
N MET A 217 -8.05 10.66 23.33
CA MET A 217 -9.48 10.42 23.33
C MET A 217 -9.83 9.51 24.51
N ASN A 218 -10.60 10.05 25.47
CA ASN A 218 -11.00 9.36 26.68
C ASN A 218 -12.24 8.48 26.45
N PRO A 219 -12.49 7.47 27.31
CA PRO A 219 -13.54 6.48 27.11
C PRO A 219 -14.91 7.06 26.76
N ASN A 220 -15.55 6.46 25.75
CA ASN A 220 -16.86 6.84 25.21
C ASN A 220 -16.90 8.20 24.48
N SER A 221 -15.75 8.79 24.15
CA SER A 221 -15.67 9.91 23.20
C SER A 221 -15.66 9.42 21.75
N ALA A 222 -15.94 10.33 20.82
CA ALA A 222 -15.88 10.08 19.39
C ALA A 222 -15.33 11.30 18.65
N LEU A 223 -14.57 11.09 17.59
CA LEU A 223 -14.09 12.14 16.72
C LEU A 223 -14.40 11.74 15.28
N GLN A 224 -15.21 12.53 14.60
CA GLN A 224 -15.56 12.33 13.20
C GLN A 224 -15.04 13.50 12.37
N ILE A 225 -14.19 13.22 11.39
CA ILE A 225 -13.64 14.22 10.47
C ILE A 225 -14.00 13.77 9.06
N GLN A 226 -14.68 14.62 8.27
CA GLN A 226 -15.22 14.19 6.97
C GLN A 226 -14.18 14.13 5.84
N LYS A 227 -13.07 14.87 5.96
CA LYS A 227 -12.00 14.91 4.94
C LYS A 227 -10.69 14.37 5.51
N SER A 228 -9.57 14.77 4.89
CA SER A 228 -8.27 14.28 5.28
C SER A 228 -7.80 14.93 6.59
N THR A 229 -6.98 14.18 7.34
CA THR A 229 -6.51 14.60 8.66
C THR A 229 -5.01 14.43 8.82
N LEU A 230 -4.38 15.39 9.51
CA LEU A 230 -2.99 15.32 9.92
C LEU A 230 -2.89 15.30 11.45
N PHE A 231 -2.17 14.32 12.00
CA PHE A 231 -1.74 14.29 13.39
C PHE A 231 -0.23 14.45 13.45
N ASN A 232 0.23 15.63 13.87
CA ASN A 232 1.67 15.91 13.97
C ASN A 232 2.33 15.25 15.18
N ASN A 233 1.53 14.88 16.19
CA ASN A 233 1.99 14.33 17.45
C ASN A 233 1.27 13.03 17.80
N TYR A 234 1.61 12.47 18.97
CA TYR A 234 1.09 11.21 19.47
C TYR A 234 -0.45 11.21 19.53
N VAL A 235 -1.07 10.08 19.21
CA VAL A 235 -2.52 9.90 19.33
C VAL A 235 -2.80 8.67 20.19
N SER A 236 -3.65 8.84 21.20
CA SER A 236 -4.06 7.76 22.10
C SER A 236 -5.58 7.64 22.12
N LEU A 237 -6.08 6.46 21.78
CA LEU A 237 -7.49 6.13 21.71
C LEU A 237 -7.84 5.06 22.73
N THR A 238 -8.61 5.37 23.77
CA THR A 238 -8.99 4.36 24.79
C THR A 238 -10.51 4.21 24.87
N LYS A 239 -11.05 3.10 24.33
CA LYS A 239 -12.50 2.84 24.25
C LYS A 239 -13.25 3.97 23.53
N THR A 240 -12.79 4.32 22.33
CA THR A 240 -13.30 5.46 21.56
C THR A 240 -13.52 5.13 20.09
N ASN A 241 -14.18 6.04 19.35
CA ASN A 241 -14.38 5.91 17.91
C ASN A 241 -13.75 7.10 17.18
N LEU A 242 -12.74 6.84 16.35
CA LEU A 242 -12.14 7.82 15.44
C LEU A 242 -12.52 7.48 14.00
N PHE A 243 -13.23 8.40 13.33
CA PHE A 243 -13.58 8.29 11.92
C PHE A 243 -12.94 9.43 11.11
N ILE A 244 -12.32 9.08 9.99
CA ILE A 244 -11.71 10.00 9.05
C ILE A 244 -12.23 9.65 7.66
N GLY A 245 -12.95 10.56 7.01
CA GLY A 245 -13.68 10.27 5.78
C GLY A 245 -12.80 10.13 4.54
N ASN A 246 -11.56 10.63 4.57
CA ASN A 246 -10.62 10.51 3.46
C ASN A 246 -9.25 10.00 3.96
N ASP A 247 -8.13 10.63 3.60
CA ASP A 247 -6.80 10.17 3.94
C ASP A 247 -6.34 10.63 5.33
N VAL A 248 -5.44 9.89 5.97
CA VAL A 248 -4.81 10.29 7.24
C VAL A 248 -3.31 10.16 7.22
N TYR A 249 -2.64 11.10 7.89
CA TYR A 249 -1.23 10.98 8.23
C TYR A 249 -1.01 11.14 9.74
N PHE A 250 -0.46 10.10 10.37
CA PHE A 250 0.06 10.13 11.72
C PHE A 250 1.58 10.25 11.65
N GLN A 251 2.08 11.47 11.86
CA GLN A 251 3.51 11.76 11.83
C GLN A 251 4.27 11.12 12.99
N ASN A 252 3.56 10.81 14.08
CA ASN A 252 4.06 10.15 15.27
C ASN A 252 3.27 8.85 15.55
N TYR A 253 3.56 8.22 16.68
CA TYR A 253 2.97 6.93 17.06
C TYR A 253 1.47 7.06 17.38
N LEU A 254 0.71 6.02 17.06
CA LEU A 254 -0.70 5.89 17.37
C LEU A 254 -0.92 4.67 18.27
N ASP A 255 -1.63 4.86 19.38
CA ASP A 255 -2.06 3.76 20.23
C ASP A 255 -3.59 3.65 20.28
N LEU A 256 -4.09 2.43 20.17
CA LEU A 256 -5.49 2.10 20.30
C LEU A 256 -5.65 1.01 21.36
N PHE A 257 -6.34 1.33 22.45
CA PHE A 257 -6.57 0.41 23.56
C PHE A 257 -8.05 0.20 23.82
N SER A 258 -8.37 -0.97 24.40
CA SER A 258 -9.63 -1.21 25.10
C SER A 258 -10.87 -1.00 24.21
N GLN A 259 -10.98 -1.73 23.11
CA GLN A 259 -12.14 -1.67 22.19
C GLN A 259 -12.28 -0.33 21.47
N SER A 260 -11.15 0.30 21.13
CA SER A 260 -11.15 1.48 20.26
C SER A 260 -11.35 1.08 18.80
N ASN A 261 -12.01 1.97 18.05
CA ASN A 261 -12.24 1.81 16.62
C ASN A 261 -11.60 2.98 15.86
N LEU A 262 -10.80 2.65 14.85
CA LEU A 262 -10.30 3.60 13.85
C LEU A 262 -10.84 3.24 12.48
N THR A 263 -11.49 4.18 11.82
CA THR A 263 -11.98 4.04 10.44
C THR A 263 -11.42 5.17 9.59
N VAL A 264 -10.75 4.83 8.49
CA VAL A 264 -10.19 5.78 7.52
C VAL A 264 -10.74 5.44 6.14
N GLY A 265 -11.41 6.40 5.48
CA GLY A 265 -12.03 6.21 4.17
C GLY A 265 -11.03 6.06 3.02
N GLY A 266 -9.87 6.68 3.13
CA GLY A 266 -8.81 6.70 2.12
C GLY A 266 -7.55 5.97 2.54
N ASN A 267 -6.40 6.53 2.16
CA ASN A 267 -5.08 6.02 2.50
C ASN A 267 -4.70 6.41 3.93
N ALA A 268 -3.89 5.58 4.57
CA ALA A 268 -3.36 5.88 5.90
C ALA A 268 -1.83 5.73 5.91
N SER A 269 -1.13 6.75 6.41
CA SER A 269 0.31 6.68 6.68
C SER A 269 0.56 6.85 8.16
N PHE A 270 1.40 5.98 8.71
CA PHE A 270 1.78 5.94 10.12
C PHE A 270 3.28 6.06 10.29
N LYS A 271 3.70 6.71 11.38
CA LYS A 271 5.04 6.47 11.89
C LYS A 271 5.16 5.00 12.29
N GLY A 272 4.24 4.52 13.12
CA GLY A 272 4.04 3.15 13.63
C GLY A 272 2.80 3.16 14.53
N PHE A 273 2.29 2.00 14.92
CA PHE A 273 1.14 1.95 15.83
C PHE A 273 1.04 0.65 16.64
N HIS A 274 0.39 0.73 17.79
CA HIS A 274 -0.03 -0.42 18.58
C HIS A 274 -1.55 -0.42 18.73
N ALA A 275 -2.19 -1.52 18.32
CA ALA A 275 -3.60 -1.77 18.58
C ALA A 275 -3.75 -2.96 19.52
N ASP A 276 -4.44 -2.72 20.63
CA ASP A 276 -4.72 -3.70 21.67
C ASP A 276 -6.23 -3.81 21.88
N GLN A 277 -6.76 -5.02 21.68
CA GLN A 277 -8.20 -5.29 21.73
C GLN A 277 -9.03 -4.29 20.92
N SER A 278 -8.56 -3.90 19.73
CA SER A 278 -9.12 -2.77 18.97
C SER A 278 -9.36 -3.11 17.49
N SER A 279 -10.19 -2.32 16.82
CA SER A 279 -10.55 -2.52 15.41
C SER A 279 -10.05 -1.38 14.54
N LEU A 280 -9.42 -1.71 13.41
CA LEU A 280 -8.93 -0.75 12.43
C LEU A 280 -9.45 -1.10 11.04
N TRP A 281 -9.96 -0.10 10.33
CA TRP A 281 -10.41 -0.25 8.95
C TRP A 281 -9.88 0.87 8.07
N PHE A 282 -9.28 0.49 6.94
CA PHE A 282 -8.69 1.41 5.96
C PHE A 282 -9.31 1.14 4.60
N GLY A 283 -9.90 2.19 4.00
CA GLY A 283 -10.60 2.09 2.72
C GLY A 283 -9.67 1.93 1.51
N SER A 284 -8.39 2.26 1.66
CA SER A 284 -7.37 2.16 0.61
C SER A 284 -6.05 1.60 1.18
N ASN A 285 -4.91 2.10 0.71
CA ASN A 285 -3.58 1.63 1.08
C ASN A 285 -3.14 2.06 2.48
N VAL A 286 -2.30 1.23 3.10
CA VAL A 286 -1.68 1.50 4.40
C VAL A 286 -0.16 1.54 4.25
N TYR A 287 0.44 2.59 4.80
CA TYR A 287 1.88 2.81 4.82
C TYR A 287 2.33 2.94 6.28
N SER A 288 3.38 2.25 6.69
CA SER A 288 4.04 2.48 7.98
C SER A 288 5.54 2.63 7.81
N SER A 289 6.16 3.53 8.57
CA SER A 289 7.63 3.71 8.60
C SER A 289 8.34 2.96 9.72
N ASN A 290 7.56 2.34 10.59
CA ASN A 290 8.01 1.64 11.77
C ASN A 290 7.05 0.48 12.04
N ASP A 291 7.34 -0.25 13.10
CA ASP A 291 6.61 -1.44 13.48
C ASP A 291 5.11 -1.17 13.68
N ILE A 292 4.33 -2.19 13.34
CA ILE A 292 2.92 -2.27 13.71
C ILE A 292 2.71 -3.45 14.65
N GLN A 293 1.82 -3.27 15.62
CA GLN A 293 1.51 -4.30 16.61
C GLN A 293 -0.01 -4.47 16.72
N LEU A 294 -0.50 -5.68 16.54
CA LEU A 294 -1.90 -6.06 16.80
C LEU A 294 -1.91 -7.11 17.91
N THR A 295 -2.50 -6.78 19.06
CA THR A 295 -2.54 -7.65 20.24
C THR A 295 -3.96 -7.86 20.76
N ASN A 296 -4.14 -8.94 21.52
CA ASN A 296 -5.35 -9.22 22.31
C ASN A 296 -6.67 -9.17 21.50
N HIS A 297 -6.77 -9.94 20.42
CA HIS A 297 -7.94 -9.98 19.55
C HIS A 297 -8.21 -8.67 18.80
N SER A 298 -7.15 -7.95 18.45
CA SER A 298 -7.28 -6.83 17.53
C SER A 298 -7.61 -7.31 16.12
N ASN A 299 -8.31 -6.47 15.37
CA ASN A 299 -8.68 -6.75 13.99
C ASN A 299 -8.34 -5.56 13.10
N MET A 300 -7.58 -5.80 12.04
CA MET A 300 -7.22 -4.78 11.07
C MET A 300 -7.60 -5.23 9.66
N VAL A 301 -8.24 -4.34 8.91
CA VAL A 301 -8.56 -4.54 7.49
C VAL A 301 -8.01 -3.37 6.67
N ALA A 302 -7.14 -3.68 5.71
CA ALA A 302 -6.73 -2.77 4.65
C ALA A 302 -7.39 -3.19 3.33
N ASN A 303 -8.27 -2.34 2.79
CA ASN A 303 -8.93 -2.61 1.50
C ASN A 303 -8.02 -2.39 0.29
N GLY A 304 -6.88 -1.71 0.46
CA GLY A 304 -5.82 -1.60 -0.53
C GLY A 304 -4.62 -2.49 -0.22
N SER A 305 -3.46 -2.06 -0.73
CA SER A 305 -2.16 -2.67 -0.43
C SER A 305 -1.56 -2.12 0.85
N MET A 306 -0.63 -2.86 1.43
CA MET A 306 0.03 -2.49 2.68
C MET A 306 1.55 -2.56 2.54
N PHE A 307 2.22 -1.50 3.00
CA PHE A 307 3.66 -1.30 2.91
C PHE A 307 4.17 -0.95 4.31
N ILE A 308 4.86 -1.90 4.95
CA ILE A 308 5.30 -1.76 6.33
C ILE A 308 6.69 -2.37 6.50
N PRO A 309 7.43 -2.03 7.56
CA PRO A 309 8.71 -2.67 7.78
C PRO A 309 8.55 -3.99 8.50
N THR A 310 7.91 -3.94 9.66
CA THR A 310 7.75 -5.05 10.61
C THR A 310 6.29 -5.12 11.02
N ALA A 311 5.80 -6.33 11.28
CA ALA A 311 4.53 -6.52 11.97
C ALA A 311 4.65 -7.59 13.04
N ASN A 312 4.08 -7.31 14.21
CA ASN A 312 3.82 -8.32 15.21
C ASN A 312 2.31 -8.50 15.40
N ILE A 313 1.80 -9.68 15.06
CA ILE A 313 0.39 -10.03 15.17
C ILE A 313 0.24 -11.14 16.22
N ASP A 314 -0.33 -10.77 17.36
CA ASP A 314 -0.56 -11.63 18.52
C ASP A 314 -2.05 -11.85 18.75
N GLN A 315 -2.52 -13.10 18.63
CA GLN A 315 -3.92 -13.46 18.90
C GLN A 315 -4.90 -12.53 18.17
N SER A 316 -4.53 -12.07 16.97
CA SER A 316 -5.18 -10.98 16.25
C SER A 316 -5.31 -11.31 14.77
N THR A 317 -6.14 -10.53 14.06
CA THR A 317 -6.37 -10.71 12.62
C THR A 317 -5.92 -9.50 11.82
N LEU A 318 -5.14 -9.74 10.77
CA LEU A 318 -4.79 -8.75 9.75
C LEU A 318 -5.29 -9.24 8.38
N GLN A 319 -6.10 -8.44 7.72
CA GLN A 319 -6.57 -8.69 6.37
C GLN A 319 -6.12 -7.58 5.42
N VAL A 320 -5.54 -7.97 4.29
CA VAL A 320 -5.08 -7.06 3.23
C VAL A 320 -5.69 -7.49 1.91
N LYS A 321 -6.53 -6.63 1.34
CA LYS A 321 -7.27 -6.93 0.09
C LYS A 321 -6.42 -6.71 -1.16
N GLY A 322 -5.37 -5.90 -1.07
CA GLY A 322 -4.38 -5.70 -2.11
C GLY A 322 -3.14 -6.56 -1.90
N HIS A 323 -1.98 -5.99 -2.21
CA HIS A 323 -0.67 -6.61 -2.03
C HIS A 323 -0.08 -6.27 -0.66
N PHE A 324 0.80 -7.12 -0.16
CA PHE A 324 1.49 -6.91 1.10
C PHE A 324 3.00 -6.91 0.90
N PHE A 325 3.65 -5.85 1.37
CA PHE A 325 5.08 -5.67 1.27
C PHE A 325 5.67 -5.41 2.66
N ALA A 326 6.63 -6.26 3.04
CA ALA A 326 7.40 -6.11 4.26
C ALA A 326 8.89 -6.33 4.01
N ASN A 327 9.70 -5.36 4.44
CA ASN A 327 11.17 -5.43 4.27
C ASN A 327 11.90 -6.00 5.50
N ASN A 328 11.23 -6.13 6.65
CA ASN A 328 11.79 -6.75 7.86
C ASN A 328 10.92 -7.94 8.31
N ASN A 329 10.94 -8.22 9.61
CA ASN A 329 10.38 -9.42 10.20
C ASN A 329 8.85 -9.31 10.36
N ILE A 330 8.14 -10.35 9.96
CA ILE A 330 6.72 -10.54 10.28
C ILE A 330 6.60 -11.67 11.29
N GLN A 331 5.86 -11.44 12.38
CA GLN A 331 5.60 -12.42 13.41
C GLN A 331 4.11 -12.64 13.55
N LEU A 332 3.68 -13.89 13.43
CA LEU A 332 2.31 -14.34 13.68
C LEU A 332 2.34 -15.34 14.84
N HIS A 333 1.74 -14.99 15.97
CA HIS A 333 1.74 -15.83 17.16
C HIS A 333 0.37 -15.93 17.85
N ASN A 334 0.24 -16.95 18.70
CA ASN A 334 -0.95 -17.25 19.51
C ASN A 334 -2.28 -17.28 18.73
N ASN A 335 -2.37 -18.10 17.69
CA ASN A 335 -3.54 -18.18 16.79
C ASN A 335 -3.81 -16.89 16.01
N ALA A 336 -2.77 -16.13 15.68
CA ALA A 336 -2.90 -14.99 14.79
C ALA A 336 -3.31 -15.44 13.38
N LYS A 337 -4.00 -14.54 12.67
CA LYS A 337 -4.44 -14.77 11.30
C LYS A 337 -4.02 -13.61 10.41
N MET A 338 -3.40 -13.94 9.30
CA MET A 338 -3.05 -12.98 8.26
C MET A 338 -3.60 -13.46 6.92
N ASP A 339 -4.50 -12.69 6.30
CA ASP A 339 -5.10 -12.99 5.01
C ASP A 339 -4.72 -11.90 3.98
N ILE A 340 -4.08 -12.29 2.88
CA ILE A 340 -3.65 -11.40 1.80
C ILE A 340 -4.32 -11.87 0.50
N ASP A 341 -5.13 -11.00 -0.10
CA ASP A 341 -5.86 -11.32 -1.34
C ASP A 341 -4.97 -11.16 -2.60
N GLY A 342 -3.94 -10.30 -2.54
CA GLY A 342 -2.96 -10.12 -3.61
C GLY A 342 -1.68 -10.94 -3.40
N ASN A 343 -0.56 -10.39 -3.90
CA ASN A 343 0.78 -10.94 -3.70
C ASN A 343 1.37 -10.49 -2.38
N ALA A 344 2.25 -11.30 -1.80
CA ALA A 344 3.02 -10.99 -0.62
C ALA A 344 4.53 -11.03 -0.92
N SER A 345 5.26 -9.98 -0.56
CA SER A 345 6.73 -9.93 -0.60
C SER A 345 7.24 -9.64 0.80
N LEU A 346 7.96 -10.59 1.38
CA LEU A 346 8.38 -10.59 2.78
C LEU A 346 9.90 -10.81 2.87
N SER A 347 10.54 -10.21 3.86
CA SER A 347 11.93 -10.57 4.21
C SER A 347 11.94 -11.84 5.04
N THR A 348 11.72 -11.72 6.35
CA THR A 348 11.61 -12.87 7.27
C THR A 348 10.18 -12.98 7.78
N ILE A 349 9.68 -14.21 7.91
CA ILE A 349 8.39 -14.46 8.52
C ILE A 349 8.45 -15.66 9.48
N THR A 350 7.97 -15.43 10.70
CA THR A 350 7.83 -16.44 11.75
C THR A 350 6.35 -16.65 12.03
N ILE A 351 5.89 -17.89 11.98
CA ILE A 351 4.50 -18.27 12.21
C ILE A 351 4.48 -19.39 13.24
N ASP A 352 3.93 -19.14 14.42
CA ASP A 352 3.89 -20.12 15.50
C ASP A 352 2.49 -20.31 16.09
N SER A 353 2.36 -21.23 17.05
CA SER A 353 1.18 -21.34 17.92
C SER A 353 -0.14 -21.45 17.14
N SER A 354 -0.18 -22.30 16.11
CA SER A 354 -1.33 -22.51 15.23
C SER A 354 -1.78 -21.27 14.43
N SER A 355 -0.93 -20.25 14.33
CA SER A 355 -1.20 -19.07 13.52
C SER A 355 -1.24 -19.40 12.04
N THR A 356 -1.94 -18.57 11.27
CA THR A 356 -2.21 -18.84 9.86
C THR A 356 -1.85 -17.65 8.98
N LEU A 357 -1.14 -17.92 7.89
CA LEU A 357 -0.94 -17.01 6.76
C LEU A 357 -1.65 -17.57 5.53
N THR A 358 -2.49 -16.76 4.90
CA THR A 358 -3.11 -17.08 3.61
C THR A 358 -2.73 -16.01 2.60
N VAL A 359 -2.20 -16.41 1.45
CA VAL A 359 -1.87 -15.55 0.30
C VAL A 359 -2.60 -16.09 -0.92
N LYS A 360 -3.56 -15.33 -1.46
CA LYS A 360 -4.29 -15.75 -2.66
C LYS A 360 -3.49 -15.55 -3.95
N GLY A 361 -2.57 -14.58 -3.98
CA GLY A 361 -1.61 -14.38 -5.05
C GLY A 361 -0.33 -15.18 -4.86
N ASN A 362 0.78 -14.62 -5.32
CA ASN A 362 2.12 -15.18 -5.17
C ASN A 362 2.74 -14.77 -3.83
N LEU A 363 3.60 -15.63 -3.28
CA LEU A 363 4.42 -15.35 -2.10
C LEU A 363 5.90 -15.33 -2.50
N THR A 364 6.60 -14.27 -2.10
CA THR A 364 8.06 -14.21 -2.11
C THR A 364 8.54 -13.99 -0.68
N ALA A 365 9.39 -14.89 -0.17
CA ALA A 365 10.08 -14.76 1.11
C ALA A 365 11.59 -14.75 0.86
N ASN A 366 12.19 -13.55 0.97
CA ASN A 366 13.58 -13.29 0.58
C ASN A 366 14.62 -13.71 1.62
N ASN A 367 14.19 -14.13 2.81
CA ASN A 367 15.08 -14.60 3.87
C ASN A 367 14.52 -15.88 4.49
N TRP A 368 14.19 -15.86 5.79
CA TRP A 368 13.70 -17.04 6.50
C TRP A 368 12.18 -17.10 6.58
N LEU A 369 11.64 -18.29 6.29
CA LEU A 369 10.26 -18.69 6.60
C LEU A 369 10.30 -19.76 7.70
N THR A 370 10.04 -19.36 8.94
CA THR A 370 10.00 -20.25 10.10
C THR A 370 8.55 -20.61 10.42
N ILE A 371 8.19 -21.90 10.35
CA ILE A 371 6.79 -22.32 10.44
C ILE A 371 6.56 -23.39 11.51
N ASN A 372 5.64 -23.06 12.39
CA ASN A 372 4.96 -23.91 13.35
C ASN A 372 3.44 -23.55 13.41
N GLY A 373 2.91 -23.22 12.24
CA GLY A 373 1.51 -22.91 12.00
C GLY A 373 1.13 -23.34 10.58
N LYS A 374 0.22 -22.62 9.93
CA LYS A 374 -0.25 -22.94 8.59
C LYS A 374 0.04 -21.81 7.61
N VAL A 375 0.64 -22.14 6.48
CA VAL A 375 0.78 -21.22 5.34
C VAL A 375 0.02 -21.77 4.14
N CYS A 376 -0.84 -20.96 3.54
CA CYS A 376 -1.59 -21.29 2.33
C CYS A 376 -1.30 -20.27 1.24
N VAL A 377 -0.62 -20.68 0.17
CA VAL A 377 -0.37 -19.87 -1.02
C VAL A 377 -1.17 -20.45 -2.19
N TYR A 378 -2.00 -19.65 -2.84
CA TYR A 378 -2.81 -20.12 -3.98
C TYR A 378 -2.12 -19.85 -5.32
N GLY A 379 -1.22 -18.88 -5.39
CA GLY A 379 -0.32 -18.66 -6.52
C GLY A 379 0.98 -19.45 -6.39
N ASN A 380 2.06 -18.90 -6.94
CA ASN A 380 3.41 -19.45 -6.83
C ASN A 380 4.09 -19.01 -5.53
N ALA A 381 5.01 -19.81 -5.02
CA ALA A 381 5.82 -19.47 -3.86
C ALA A 381 7.32 -19.53 -4.19
N THR A 382 8.04 -18.45 -3.90
CA THR A 382 9.51 -18.40 -3.90
C THR A 382 9.95 -18.20 -2.46
N ILE A 383 10.71 -19.15 -1.91
CA ILE A 383 11.13 -19.13 -0.51
C ILE A 383 12.62 -19.40 -0.47
N LEU A 384 13.42 -18.45 0.01
CA LEU A 384 14.87 -18.63 0.06
C LEU A 384 15.26 -19.69 1.10
N HIS A 385 14.86 -19.52 2.35
CA HIS A 385 15.12 -20.48 3.42
C HIS A 385 13.84 -20.82 4.18
N ALA A 386 13.66 -22.09 4.52
CA ALA A 386 12.53 -22.56 5.31
C ALA A 386 13.00 -23.45 6.47
N SER A 387 12.48 -23.22 7.66
CA SER A 387 12.75 -24.03 8.85
C SER A 387 11.50 -24.22 9.70
N SER A 388 11.52 -25.23 10.57
CA SER A 388 10.55 -25.40 11.66
C SER A 388 11.09 -24.77 12.95
N CYS A 389 10.20 -24.29 13.84
CA CYS A 389 10.63 -23.87 15.18
C CYS A 389 11.19 -25.08 15.96
N ASP A 390 12.27 -24.87 16.72
CA ASP A 390 12.87 -25.91 17.57
C ASP A 390 11.79 -26.56 18.47
N ASN A 391 11.72 -27.91 18.42
CA ASN A 391 10.80 -28.75 19.20
C ASN A 391 9.29 -28.71 18.85
N GLN A 392 8.86 -28.12 17.73
CA GLN A 392 7.45 -28.17 17.29
C GLN A 392 7.30 -28.50 15.79
N PRO A 393 7.16 -29.80 15.42
CA PRO A 393 7.28 -30.28 14.04
C PRO A 393 6.03 -30.13 13.17
N ASN A 394 5.04 -29.31 13.55
CA ASN A 394 3.69 -29.36 12.95
C ASN A 394 3.39 -28.22 11.95
N GLY A 395 4.41 -27.48 11.51
CA GLY A 395 4.24 -26.47 10.46
C GLY A 395 3.83 -27.09 9.12
N THR A 396 2.82 -26.55 8.44
CA THR A 396 2.43 -27.01 7.10
C THR A 396 2.33 -25.85 6.11
N VAL A 397 3.03 -25.96 4.98
CA VAL A 397 2.87 -25.08 3.82
C VAL A 397 2.02 -25.77 2.77
N PHE A 398 1.06 -25.07 2.21
CA PHE A 398 0.29 -25.47 1.04
C PHE A 398 0.55 -24.49 -0.09
N VAL A 399 0.86 -24.98 -1.28
CA VAL A 399 0.98 -24.18 -2.50
C VAL A 399 0.03 -24.76 -3.54
N GLN A 400 -0.86 -23.93 -4.11
CA GLN A 400 -1.92 -24.36 -5.03
C GLN A 400 -2.77 -25.53 -4.48
N ASN A 401 -3.10 -25.47 -3.19
CA ASN A 401 -3.84 -26.51 -2.44
C ASN A 401 -3.12 -27.87 -2.32
N GLN A 402 -1.82 -27.94 -2.61
CA GLN A 402 -1.01 -29.14 -2.40
C GLN A 402 -0.06 -28.92 -1.22
N PRO A 403 0.04 -29.85 -0.26
CA PRO A 403 1.03 -29.74 0.81
C PRO A 403 2.44 -29.81 0.21
N VAL A 404 3.33 -28.95 0.68
CA VAL A 404 4.75 -29.03 0.35
C VAL A 404 5.34 -30.18 1.15
N ALA A 405 5.64 -31.30 0.47
CA ALA A 405 6.30 -32.42 1.13
C ALA A 405 7.74 -32.02 1.49
N PRO A 406 8.28 -32.44 2.66
CA PRO A 406 9.72 -32.35 2.90
C PRO A 406 10.45 -33.13 1.79
N PRO A 407 11.57 -32.61 1.24
CA PRO A 407 12.28 -33.26 0.16
C PRO A 407 12.84 -34.60 0.65
N SER A 408 12.11 -35.67 0.37
CA SER A 408 12.58 -37.03 0.58
C SER A 408 13.55 -37.40 -0.54
N GLY A 409 14.81 -37.01 -0.42
CA GLY A 409 15.96 -37.63 -1.10
C GLY A 409 15.86 -37.88 -2.61
N GLY A 410 15.13 -37.05 -3.37
CA GLY A 410 14.97 -37.22 -4.80
C GLY A 410 14.56 -35.90 -5.45
N SER A 411 15.23 -35.55 -6.55
CA SER A 411 15.04 -34.34 -7.36
C SER A 411 13.64 -34.28 -7.97
N GLY A 412 12.65 -33.93 -7.16
CA GLY A 412 11.32 -33.56 -7.63
C GLY A 412 11.23 -32.04 -7.68
N ASP A 413 11.64 -31.43 -8.80
CA ASP A 413 11.37 -30.01 -9.08
C ASP A 413 9.85 -29.78 -9.05
N ASN A 414 9.33 -29.36 -7.89
CA ASN A 414 7.96 -28.90 -7.82
C ASN A 414 7.92 -27.53 -8.50
N LYS A 415 7.54 -27.46 -9.78
CA LYS A 415 7.61 -26.25 -10.64
C LYS A 415 6.92 -25.00 -10.05
N ASN A 416 6.11 -25.16 -9.01
CA ASN A 416 5.37 -24.09 -8.34
C ASN A 416 6.05 -23.56 -7.08
N ILE A 417 7.17 -24.17 -6.68
CA ILE A 417 7.96 -23.82 -5.49
C ILE A 417 9.43 -23.77 -5.88
N THR A 418 10.04 -22.60 -5.77
CA THR A 418 11.49 -22.48 -5.86
C THR A 418 12.02 -22.28 -4.45
N VAL A 419 12.78 -23.26 -3.96
CA VAL A 419 13.59 -23.14 -2.74
C VAL A 419 15.04 -23.09 -3.17
N GLU A 420 15.74 -22.00 -2.87
CA GLU A 420 17.16 -21.88 -3.18
C GLU A 420 17.98 -22.60 -2.09
N GLU A 421 19.05 -23.30 -2.49
CA GLU A 421 19.79 -24.20 -1.59
C GLU A 421 20.40 -23.45 -0.39
N GLY A 422 19.83 -23.68 0.78
CA GLY A 422 20.44 -23.46 2.10
C GLY A 422 19.72 -24.34 3.12
N ASP A 423 20.45 -25.30 3.71
CA ASP A 423 20.04 -26.29 4.72
C ASP A 423 18.55 -26.31 5.09
N VAL A 424 17.75 -27.00 4.27
CA VAL A 424 16.36 -27.31 4.62
C VAL A 424 16.36 -28.45 5.64
N ILE A 425 16.54 -28.11 6.91
CA ILE A 425 16.50 -29.07 8.02
C ILE A 425 15.04 -29.25 8.45
N TYR A 426 14.35 -30.21 7.84
CA TYR A 426 13.18 -30.82 8.46
C TYR A 426 13.69 -31.86 9.49
N LYS A 427 13.39 -31.67 10.78
CA LYS A 427 13.61 -32.69 11.82
C LYS A 427 12.28 -33.22 12.34
#